data_AF-A0A956EJ15-F1
#
_entry.id   AF-A0A956EJ15-F1
#
_cell.length_a   1.000
_cell.length_b   1.000
_cell.length_c   1.000
_cell.angle_alpha   90.00
_cell.angle_beta   90.00
_cell.angle_gamma   90.00
#
_symmetry.space_group_name_H-M   'P 1'
#
loop_
_entity.id
_entity.type
_entity.pdbx_description
1 polymer ?
#
loop_
_entity_poly.entity_id
_entity_poly.type
_entity_poly.pdbx_seq_one_letter_code
_entity_poly.pdbx_strand_id
1 'polypeptide(L)'
;RATREMTRAYNLIEELMLAANEATARIAVARRLPIVFRVHAPPDEERLERLARAAEVLGVRVEPEKLTTSRGFQKLVSKVKSHPRSQPLNMLMLRAMSQAEYRVDNLGHFALASDAYVHFTSPIRRYPDVIAHRVLKAWLARSGGKAGPAPAPTMPERDASGAQAQRSSLREREVLAAERDTKALFAAHFMRERIGDRFEGMVSGIAQSGIFVAIERPYVDGMIRLNTLERERAESFEIEDNGVRVVGRRSGFALCVGDRVVVEAIDSDLQRRRVEFVLISRLEAAT
;
A
#
# COMPACT_ATOMS: atom_id res chain seq x y z
N ARG A 1 -16.84 6.31 11.78
CA ARG A 1 -16.69 5.98 10.33
C ARG A 1 -17.41 7.07 9.54
N ALA A 2 -16.95 7.39 8.33
CA ALA A 2 -17.62 8.34 7.46
C ALA A 2 -19.07 7.87 7.17
N THR A 3 -20.01 8.81 7.07
CA THR A 3 -21.39 8.50 6.68
C THR A 3 -21.44 8.11 5.19
N ARG A 4 -22.52 7.42 4.77
CA ARG A 4 -22.72 7.07 3.35
C ARG A 4 -22.67 8.29 2.43
N GLU A 5 -23.17 9.43 2.90
CA GLU A 5 -23.13 10.70 2.18
C GLU A 5 -21.71 11.25 2.07
N MET A 6 -20.93 11.21 3.16
CA MET A 6 -19.51 11.58 3.12
C MET A 6 -18.73 10.72 2.14
N THR A 7 -18.97 9.40 2.12
CA THR A 7 -18.32 8.50 1.15
C THR A 7 -18.67 8.88 -0.29
N ARG A 8 -19.94 9.22 -0.57
CA ARG A 8 -20.34 9.69 -1.91
C ARG A 8 -19.64 10.98 -2.30
N ALA A 9 -19.54 11.94 -1.38
CA ALA A 9 -18.85 13.20 -1.63
C ALA A 9 -17.35 12.98 -1.89
N TYR A 10 -16.68 12.13 -1.12
CA TYR A 10 -15.28 11.79 -1.33
C TYR A 10 -15.04 11.13 -2.68
N ASN A 11 -15.85 10.13 -3.03
CA ASN A 11 -15.73 9.44 -4.32
C ASN A 11 -15.98 10.41 -5.49
N LEU A 12 -16.95 11.32 -5.37
CA LEU A 12 -17.21 12.31 -6.42
C LEU A 12 -15.99 13.20 -6.66
N ILE A 13 -15.39 13.72 -5.59
CA ILE A 13 -14.19 14.56 -5.72
C ILE A 13 -13.04 13.73 -6.31
N GLU A 14 -12.84 12.50 -5.86
CA GLU A 14 -11.82 11.60 -6.40
C GLU A 14 -11.96 11.41 -7.92
N GLU A 15 -13.16 11.06 -8.42
CA GLU A 15 -13.42 10.88 -9.84
C GLU A 15 -13.16 12.16 -10.67
N LEU A 16 -13.57 13.32 -10.15
CA LEU A 16 -13.30 14.61 -10.81
C LEU A 16 -11.79 14.88 -10.89
N MET A 17 -11.04 14.53 -9.84
CA MET A 17 -9.58 14.70 -9.83
C MET A 17 -8.90 13.73 -10.80
N LEU A 18 -9.33 12.47 -10.85
CA LEU A 18 -8.84 11.46 -11.80
C LEU A 18 -9.06 11.93 -13.24
N ALA A 19 -10.27 12.38 -13.57
CA ALA A 19 -10.59 12.88 -14.91
C ALA A 19 -9.71 14.07 -15.33
N ALA A 20 -9.47 15.02 -14.43
CA ALA A 20 -8.58 16.17 -14.69
C ALA A 20 -7.12 15.76 -14.88
N ASN A 21 -6.64 14.83 -14.07
CA ASN A 21 -5.30 14.26 -14.15
C ASN A 21 -5.09 13.53 -15.48
N GLU A 22 -6.03 12.67 -15.89
CA GLU A 22 -5.95 11.93 -17.17
C GLU A 22 -6.08 12.86 -18.38
N ALA A 23 -6.97 13.86 -18.34
CA ALA A 23 -7.07 14.86 -19.40
C ALA A 23 -5.75 15.61 -19.58
N THR A 24 -5.09 15.99 -18.48
CA THR A 24 -3.77 16.62 -18.51
C THR A 24 -2.70 15.70 -19.09
N ALA A 25 -2.70 14.43 -18.67
CA ALA A 25 -1.77 13.43 -19.17
C ALA A 25 -1.93 13.21 -20.68
N ARG A 26 -3.17 13.11 -21.18
CA ARG A 26 -3.46 12.98 -22.62
C ARG A 26 -2.93 14.16 -23.43
N ILE A 27 -3.11 15.40 -22.94
CA ILE A 27 -2.54 16.59 -23.59
C ILE A 27 -1.01 16.49 -23.63
N ALA A 28 -0.39 16.12 -22.51
CA ALA A 28 1.06 16.03 -22.42
C ALA A 28 1.65 14.96 -23.35
N VAL A 29 1.01 13.79 -23.47
CA VAL A 29 1.40 12.74 -24.41
C VAL A 29 1.23 13.23 -25.85
N ALA A 30 0.06 13.74 -26.21
CA ALA A 30 -0.24 14.19 -27.57
C ALA A 30 0.69 15.32 -28.05
N ARG A 31 1.11 16.21 -27.15
CA ARG A 31 1.99 17.34 -27.44
C ARG A 31 3.45 17.10 -27.08
N ARG A 32 3.81 15.89 -26.64
CA ARG A 32 5.16 15.49 -26.22
C ARG A 32 5.78 16.46 -25.21
N LEU A 33 4.98 16.89 -24.23
CA LEU A 33 5.40 17.86 -23.23
C LEU A 33 6.37 17.21 -22.21
N PRO A 34 7.39 17.93 -21.72
CA PRO A 34 8.33 17.46 -20.70
C PRO A 34 7.68 17.50 -19.30
N ILE A 35 6.51 16.87 -19.15
CA ILE A 35 5.76 16.79 -17.89
C ILE A 35 6.29 15.64 -17.02
N VAL A 36 5.91 15.65 -15.75
CA VAL A 36 6.14 14.54 -14.83
C VAL A 36 4.89 13.68 -14.75
N PHE A 37 4.99 12.45 -15.25
CA PHE A 37 3.98 11.39 -15.11
C PHE A 37 4.06 10.73 -13.75
N ARG A 38 2.90 10.30 -13.26
CA ARG A 38 2.77 9.40 -12.11
C ARG A 38 2.57 7.99 -12.66
N VAL A 39 3.65 7.24 -12.69
CA VAL A 39 3.68 5.91 -13.29
C VAL A 39 3.52 4.85 -12.21
N HIS A 40 2.94 3.72 -12.60
CA HIS A 40 2.87 2.54 -11.76
C HIS A 40 3.07 1.33 -12.65
N ALA A 41 4.26 0.73 -12.58
CA ALA A 41 4.60 -0.46 -13.34
C ALA A 41 3.69 -1.64 -12.94
N PRO A 42 3.52 -2.63 -13.83
CA PRO A 42 2.99 -3.93 -13.41
C PRO A 42 3.88 -4.54 -12.30
N PRO A 43 3.32 -5.44 -11.48
CA PRO A 43 4.11 -6.28 -10.59
C PRO A 43 5.17 -7.08 -11.35
N ASP A 44 6.32 -7.34 -10.72
CA ASP A 44 7.30 -8.30 -11.23
C ASP A 44 6.83 -9.76 -11.04
N GLU A 45 7.41 -10.66 -11.82
CA GLU A 45 7.02 -12.07 -11.85
C GLU A 45 7.21 -12.75 -10.49
N GLU A 46 8.31 -12.48 -9.79
CA GLU A 46 8.60 -13.02 -8.46
C GLU A 46 7.50 -12.67 -7.45
N ARG A 47 7.02 -11.43 -7.44
CA ARG A 47 5.91 -10.99 -6.58
C ARG A 47 4.60 -11.66 -6.95
N LEU A 48 4.32 -11.86 -8.23
CA LEU A 48 3.11 -12.53 -8.70
C LEU A 48 3.12 -14.02 -8.32
N GLU A 49 4.25 -14.69 -8.45
CA GLU A 49 4.41 -16.07 -8.01
C GLU A 49 4.23 -16.21 -6.49
N ARG A 50 4.84 -15.30 -5.71
CA ARG A 50 4.66 -15.25 -4.25
C ARG A 50 3.20 -15.04 -3.87
N LEU A 51 2.50 -14.13 -4.56
CA LEU A 51 1.07 -13.93 -4.38
C LEU A 51 0.27 -15.20 -4.70
N ALA A 52 0.61 -15.90 -5.78
CA ALA A 52 -0.11 -17.11 -6.17
C ALA A 52 0.05 -18.22 -5.12
N ARG A 53 1.28 -18.49 -4.67
CA ARG A 53 1.56 -19.45 -3.58
C ARG A 53 0.82 -19.08 -2.29
N ALA A 54 0.84 -17.80 -1.92
CA ALA A 54 0.16 -17.29 -0.74
C ALA A 54 -1.37 -17.42 -0.83
N ALA A 55 -1.94 -17.09 -1.98
CA ALA A 55 -3.38 -17.18 -2.22
C ALA A 55 -3.88 -18.63 -2.23
N GLU A 56 -3.07 -19.56 -2.72
CA GLU A 56 -3.40 -20.99 -2.75
C GLU A 56 -3.54 -21.57 -1.33
N VAL A 57 -2.67 -21.18 -0.40
CA VAL A 57 -2.80 -21.53 1.04
C VAL A 57 -4.11 -21.00 1.64
N LEU A 58 -4.59 -19.86 1.14
CA LEU A 58 -5.88 -19.28 1.54
C LEU A 58 -7.07 -19.84 0.74
N GLY A 59 -6.87 -20.88 -0.05
CA GLY A 59 -7.93 -21.59 -0.81
C GLY A 59 -8.27 -20.95 -2.16
N VAL A 60 -7.45 -20.03 -2.66
CA VAL A 60 -7.70 -19.34 -3.94
C VAL A 60 -6.58 -19.61 -4.93
N ARG A 61 -6.90 -20.40 -5.97
CA ARG A 61 -6.00 -20.58 -7.12
C ARG A 61 -5.89 -19.29 -7.93
N VAL A 62 -4.65 -18.88 -8.17
CA VAL A 62 -4.25 -17.69 -8.93
C VAL A 62 -3.23 -18.11 -9.99
N GLU A 63 -3.40 -17.57 -11.20
CA GLU A 63 -2.49 -17.78 -12.32
C GLU A 63 -1.67 -16.48 -12.51
N PRO A 64 -0.37 -16.46 -12.16
CA PRO A 64 0.48 -15.28 -12.24
C PRO A 64 0.45 -14.58 -13.61
N GLU A 65 0.40 -15.35 -14.70
CA GLU A 65 0.44 -14.86 -16.07
C GLU A 65 -0.79 -13.99 -16.38
N LYS A 66 -1.94 -14.33 -15.78
CA LYS A 66 -3.18 -13.55 -15.91
C LYS A 66 -3.12 -12.25 -15.12
N LEU A 67 -2.23 -12.11 -14.14
CA LEU A 67 -2.09 -10.94 -13.28
C LEU A 67 -1.12 -9.87 -13.82
N THR A 68 -0.53 -10.09 -14.99
CA THR A 68 0.33 -9.11 -15.68
C THR A 68 -0.44 -7.89 -16.20
N THR A 69 -1.78 -7.92 -16.17
CA THR A 69 -2.66 -6.84 -16.63
C THR A 69 -3.59 -6.34 -15.52
N SER A 70 -3.95 -5.05 -15.56
CA SER A 70 -4.90 -4.45 -14.62
C SER A 70 -6.25 -5.16 -14.62
N ARG A 71 -6.72 -5.59 -15.80
CA ARG A 71 -7.97 -6.35 -15.97
C ARG A 71 -7.90 -7.71 -15.27
N GLY A 72 -6.74 -8.37 -15.34
CA GLY A 72 -6.47 -9.60 -14.62
C GLY A 72 -6.59 -9.43 -13.11
N PHE A 73 -5.93 -8.39 -12.57
CA PHE A 73 -6.04 -8.04 -11.15
C PHE A 73 -7.49 -7.73 -10.74
N GLN A 74 -8.23 -6.94 -11.53
CA GLN A 74 -9.63 -6.61 -11.24
C GLN A 74 -10.54 -7.85 -11.19
N LYS A 75 -10.31 -8.82 -12.08
CA LYS A 75 -11.02 -10.12 -12.04
C LYS A 75 -10.72 -10.86 -10.75
N LEU A 76 -9.46 -10.89 -10.31
CA LEU A 76 -9.09 -11.50 -9.03
C LEU A 76 -9.75 -10.78 -7.85
N VAL A 77 -9.71 -9.44 -7.80
CA VAL A 77 -10.38 -8.64 -6.75
C VAL A 77 -11.87 -8.99 -6.66
N SER A 78 -12.52 -9.11 -7.81
CA SER A 78 -13.94 -9.45 -7.88
C SER A 78 -14.22 -10.88 -7.41
N LYS A 79 -13.35 -11.84 -7.78
CA LYS A 79 -13.42 -13.24 -7.32
C LYS A 79 -13.25 -13.36 -5.80
N VAL A 80 -12.36 -12.59 -5.19
CA VAL A 80 -12.07 -12.69 -3.74
C VAL A 80 -13.02 -11.87 -2.88
N LYS A 81 -13.83 -10.98 -3.46
CA LYS A 81 -14.68 -10.03 -2.71
C LYS A 81 -15.63 -10.71 -1.72
N SER A 82 -16.21 -11.85 -2.09
CA SER A 82 -17.12 -12.63 -1.22
C SER A 82 -16.43 -13.77 -0.47
N HIS A 83 -15.10 -13.91 -0.59
CA HIS A 83 -14.37 -14.99 0.05
C HIS A 83 -14.25 -14.75 1.57
N PRO A 84 -14.38 -15.79 2.42
CA PRO A 84 -14.19 -15.65 3.88
C PRO A 84 -12.83 -15.06 4.27
N ARG A 85 -11.81 -15.32 3.44
CA ARG A 85 -10.44 -14.76 3.56
C ARG A 85 -10.20 -13.54 2.65
N SER A 86 -11.24 -12.76 2.31
CA SER A 86 -11.11 -11.60 1.41
C SER A 86 -10.11 -10.56 1.91
N GLN A 87 -10.11 -10.25 3.21
CA GLN A 87 -9.22 -9.26 3.82
C GLN A 87 -7.72 -9.61 3.69
N PRO A 88 -7.24 -10.81 4.10
CA PRO A 88 -5.84 -11.18 3.90
C PRO A 88 -5.46 -11.32 2.42
N LEU A 89 -6.37 -11.82 1.56
CA LEU A 89 -6.13 -11.89 0.12
C LEU A 89 -5.91 -10.50 -0.48
N ASN A 90 -6.74 -9.52 -0.13
CA ASN A 90 -6.57 -8.13 -0.57
C ASN A 90 -5.23 -7.54 -0.09
N MET A 91 -4.80 -7.83 1.15
CA MET A 91 -3.50 -7.37 1.63
C MET A 91 -2.34 -7.99 0.84
N LEU A 92 -2.40 -9.28 0.52
CA LEU A 92 -1.38 -9.95 -0.29
C LEU A 92 -1.34 -9.36 -1.70
N MET A 93 -2.49 -9.10 -2.31
CA MET A 93 -2.59 -8.47 -3.62
C MET A 93 -1.94 -7.08 -3.61
N LEU A 94 -2.23 -6.25 -2.59
CA LEU A 94 -1.61 -4.93 -2.45
C LEU A 94 -0.08 -5.01 -2.27
N ARG A 95 0.42 -6.01 -1.55
CA ARG A 95 1.87 -6.25 -1.37
C ARG A 95 2.58 -6.68 -2.66
N ALA A 96 1.88 -7.34 -3.56
CA ALA A 96 2.44 -7.73 -4.85
C ALA A 96 2.56 -6.53 -5.81
N MET A 97 1.77 -5.48 -5.63
CA MET A 97 1.79 -4.30 -6.50
C MET A 97 3.12 -3.55 -6.41
N SER A 98 3.59 -3.06 -7.55
CA SER A 98 4.74 -2.16 -7.63
C SER A 98 4.43 -0.82 -6.97
N GLN A 99 5.46 -0.16 -6.42
CA GLN A 99 5.29 1.19 -5.91
C GLN A 99 5.16 2.16 -7.09
N ALA A 100 4.20 3.08 -7.01
CA ALA A 100 4.09 4.17 -7.97
C ALA A 100 5.22 5.20 -7.77
N GLU A 101 5.70 5.79 -8.85
CA GLU A 101 6.78 6.75 -8.84
C GLU A 101 6.54 7.88 -9.86
N TYR A 102 7.33 8.94 -9.77
CA TYR A 102 7.32 10.03 -10.73
C TYR A 102 8.40 9.84 -11.78
N ARG A 103 8.03 9.94 -13.05
CA ARG A 103 8.96 9.85 -14.20
C ARG A 103 8.57 10.84 -15.29
N VAL A 104 9.50 11.16 -16.18
CA VAL A 104 9.20 11.91 -17.41
C VAL A 104 8.84 10.98 -18.57
N ASP A 105 9.26 9.71 -18.50
CA ASP A 105 8.76 8.67 -19.39
C ASP A 105 7.37 8.25 -18.95
N ASN A 106 6.42 8.21 -19.89
CA ASN A 106 5.12 7.62 -19.63
C ASN A 106 5.21 6.09 -19.74
N LEU A 107 4.96 5.39 -18.64
CA LEU A 107 4.90 3.93 -18.56
C LEU A 107 3.50 3.40 -18.24
N GLY A 108 2.48 4.28 -18.27
CA GLY A 108 1.14 3.98 -17.81
C GLY A 108 1.04 3.85 -16.28
N HIS A 109 -0.19 3.59 -15.83
CA HIS A 109 -0.52 3.43 -14.42
C HIS A 109 -1.34 2.16 -14.21
N PHE A 110 -0.66 1.06 -13.88
CA PHE A 110 -1.26 -0.26 -13.72
C PHE A 110 -2.43 -0.29 -12.73
N ALA A 111 -2.28 0.28 -11.53
CA ALA A 111 -3.35 0.25 -10.52
C ALA A 111 -4.64 0.98 -10.94
N LEU A 112 -4.52 2.04 -11.74
CA LEU A 112 -5.65 2.82 -12.26
C LEU A 112 -6.16 2.31 -13.60
N ALA A 113 -5.50 1.31 -14.20
CA ALA A 113 -5.77 0.85 -15.57
C ALA A 113 -5.75 2.00 -16.60
N SER A 114 -4.79 2.92 -16.46
CA SER A 114 -4.70 4.13 -17.29
C SER A 114 -3.42 4.15 -18.13
N ASP A 115 -3.52 4.51 -19.41
CA ASP A 115 -2.38 4.55 -20.34
C ASP A 115 -1.43 5.73 -20.07
N ALA A 116 -1.93 6.79 -19.44
CA ALA A 116 -1.15 7.96 -19.07
C ALA A 116 -1.80 8.66 -17.89
N TYR A 117 -1.04 8.92 -16.84
CA TYR A 117 -1.52 9.58 -15.64
C TYR A 117 -0.49 10.57 -15.09
N VAL A 118 -0.94 11.73 -14.65
CA VAL A 118 -0.12 12.75 -13.99
C VAL A 118 -0.80 13.16 -12.70
N HIS A 119 -0.06 13.72 -11.75
CA HIS A 119 -0.68 14.50 -10.69
C HIS A 119 -0.73 15.97 -11.10
N PHE A 120 -1.94 16.54 -11.12
CA PHE A 120 -2.17 17.94 -11.52
C PHE A 120 -3.01 18.72 -10.48
N THR A 121 -3.84 18.03 -9.70
CA THR A 121 -4.90 18.65 -8.90
C THR A 121 -4.50 19.11 -7.49
N SER A 122 -3.22 19.03 -7.10
CA SER A 122 -2.77 19.43 -5.75
C SER A 122 -1.39 20.14 -5.72
N PRO A 123 -1.19 21.23 -6.49
CA PRO A 123 0.09 21.95 -6.55
C PRO A 123 0.54 22.58 -5.23
N ILE A 124 -0.38 22.81 -4.27
CA ILE A 124 -0.04 23.37 -2.95
C ILE A 124 0.80 22.39 -2.11
N ARG A 125 0.61 21.07 -2.30
CA ARG A 125 1.20 20.03 -1.43
C ARG A 125 2.04 18.99 -2.18
N ARG A 126 2.16 19.10 -3.50
CA ARG A 126 2.95 18.18 -4.34
C ARG A 126 3.70 18.98 -5.41
N TYR A 127 5.02 18.85 -5.41
CA TYR A 127 5.87 19.54 -6.38
C TYR A 127 5.69 19.08 -7.83
N PRO A 128 5.45 17.77 -8.12
CA PRO A 128 5.14 17.32 -9.48
C PRO A 128 3.94 18.04 -10.12
N ASP A 129 2.89 18.32 -9.34
CA ASP A 129 1.75 19.11 -9.80
C ASP A 129 2.16 20.55 -10.16
N VAL A 130 3.08 21.18 -9.42
CA VAL A 130 3.63 22.50 -9.77
C VAL A 130 4.33 22.46 -11.13
N ILE A 131 5.09 21.40 -11.40
CA ILE A 131 5.75 21.20 -12.70
C ILE A 131 4.71 21.02 -13.80
N ALA A 132 3.68 20.20 -13.57
CA ALA A 132 2.58 20.01 -14.50
C ALA A 132 1.89 21.34 -14.85
N HIS A 133 1.61 22.17 -13.85
CA HIS A 133 1.05 23.52 -14.06
C HIS A 133 1.98 24.43 -14.87
N ARG A 134 3.29 24.42 -14.58
CA ARG A 134 4.28 25.24 -15.32
C ARG A 134 4.38 24.80 -16.79
N VAL A 135 4.47 23.49 -17.04
CA VAL A 135 4.53 22.90 -18.38
C VAL A 135 3.28 23.25 -19.18
N LEU A 136 2.09 23.09 -18.60
CA LEU A 136 0.84 23.43 -19.28
C LEU A 136 0.72 24.93 -19.58
N LYS A 137 1.06 25.80 -18.62
CA LYS A 137 1.03 27.26 -18.85
C LYS A 137 2.04 27.69 -19.92
N ALA A 138 3.25 27.14 -19.91
CA ALA A 138 4.26 27.39 -20.94
C ALA A 138 3.77 26.95 -22.33
N TRP A 139 3.14 25.77 -22.42
CA TRP A 139 2.55 25.27 -23.66
C TRP A 139 1.40 26.15 -24.15
N LEU A 140 0.48 26.55 -23.26
CA LEU A 140 -0.63 27.45 -23.60
C LEU A 140 -0.11 28.78 -24.15
N ALA A 141 0.87 29.40 -23.50
CA ALA A 141 1.47 30.65 -23.95
C ALA A 141 2.08 30.54 -25.36
N ARG A 142 2.84 29.46 -25.61
CA ARG A 142 3.43 29.19 -26.94
C ARG A 142 2.39 28.89 -28.02
N SER A 143 1.22 28.39 -27.63
CA SER A 143 0.13 28.02 -28.55
C SER A 143 -0.89 29.15 -28.76
N GLY A 144 -0.64 30.36 -28.24
CA GLY A 144 -1.58 31.48 -28.32
C GLY A 144 -2.81 31.37 -27.39
N GLY A 145 -2.77 30.44 -26.43
CA GLY A 145 -3.84 30.23 -25.45
C GLY A 145 -3.70 31.11 -24.19
N LYS A 146 -4.74 31.09 -23.34
CA LYS A 146 -4.75 31.81 -22.06
C LYS A 146 -3.91 31.05 -21.02
N ALA A 147 -2.67 31.50 -20.80
CA ALA A 147 -1.73 30.91 -19.84
C ALA A 147 -1.88 31.41 -18.38
N GLY A 148 -2.88 32.26 -18.12
CA GLY A 148 -3.02 32.99 -16.86
C GLY A 148 -2.22 34.29 -16.85
N PRO A 149 -1.90 34.84 -15.66
CA PRO A 149 -1.17 36.09 -15.52
C PRO A 149 0.21 36.04 -16.17
N ALA A 150 0.62 37.15 -16.80
CA ALA A 150 1.98 37.32 -17.31
C ALA A 150 2.98 37.64 -16.19
N PRO A 151 4.27 37.26 -16.33
CA PRO A 151 4.81 36.45 -17.43
C PRO A 151 4.45 34.97 -17.28
N ALA A 152 4.18 34.31 -18.42
CA ALA A 152 4.03 32.86 -18.43
C ALA A 152 5.37 32.18 -18.07
N PRO A 153 5.35 31.03 -17.38
CA PRO A 153 6.57 30.30 -17.07
C PRO A 153 7.25 29.79 -18.35
N THR A 154 8.58 29.70 -18.31
CA THR A 154 9.36 29.04 -19.36
C THR A 154 9.11 27.53 -19.33
N MET A 155 9.07 26.90 -20.50
CA MET A 155 9.00 25.44 -20.59
C MET A 155 10.26 24.84 -19.96
N PRO A 156 10.14 23.96 -18.96
CA PRO A 156 11.30 23.28 -18.41
C PRO A 156 11.91 22.34 -19.44
N GLU A 157 13.23 22.15 -19.35
CA GLU A 157 13.92 21.10 -20.09
C GLU A 157 13.49 19.72 -19.57
N ARG A 158 13.52 18.72 -20.47
CA ARG A 158 13.14 17.35 -20.13
C ARG A 158 13.95 16.77 -18.97
N ASP A 159 15.27 17.01 -19.00
CA ASP A 159 16.18 16.50 -17.98
C ASP A 159 15.97 17.18 -16.63
N ALA A 160 15.66 18.48 -16.64
CA ALA A 160 15.29 19.21 -15.44
C ALA A 160 13.99 18.64 -14.81
N SER A 161 12.96 18.35 -15.61
CA SER A 161 11.76 17.64 -15.14
C SER A 161 12.11 16.24 -14.61
N GLY A 162 13.05 15.54 -15.24
CA GLY A 162 13.54 14.22 -14.84
C GLY A 162 14.18 14.21 -13.46
N ALA A 163 15.09 15.15 -13.21
CA ALA A 163 15.73 15.31 -11.91
C ALA A 163 14.71 15.63 -10.81
N GLN A 164 13.71 16.47 -11.09
CA GLN A 164 12.66 16.78 -10.11
C GLN A 164 11.71 15.60 -9.86
N ALA A 165 11.43 14.78 -10.88
CA ALA A 165 10.63 13.56 -10.73
C ALA A 165 11.32 12.55 -9.79
N GLN A 166 12.62 12.32 -9.98
CA GLN A 166 13.41 11.46 -9.10
C GLN A 166 13.44 11.99 -7.66
N ARG A 167 13.72 13.29 -7.48
CA ARG A 167 13.72 13.93 -6.16
C ARG A 167 12.36 13.84 -5.47
N SER A 168 11.27 14.04 -6.21
CA SER A 168 9.91 13.96 -5.68
C SER A 168 9.56 12.54 -5.22
N SER A 169 9.97 11.52 -5.99
CA SER A 169 9.76 10.10 -5.63
C SER A 169 10.56 9.70 -4.39
N LEU A 170 11.81 10.16 -4.28
CA LEU A 170 12.64 9.97 -3.08
C LEU A 170 11.98 10.61 -1.85
N ARG A 171 11.56 11.88 -1.98
CA ARG A 171 10.96 12.60 -0.86
C ARG A 171 9.61 12.01 -0.43
N GLU A 172 8.82 11.50 -1.37
CA GLU A 172 7.59 10.76 -1.04
C GLU A 172 7.89 9.52 -0.19
N ARG A 173 8.93 8.74 -0.53
CA ARG A 173 9.35 7.58 0.27
C ARG A 173 9.78 7.98 1.68
N GLU A 174 10.55 9.06 1.82
CA GLU A 174 10.99 9.57 3.11
C GLU A 174 9.81 10.04 3.97
N VAL A 175 8.83 10.72 3.38
CA VAL A 175 7.60 11.14 4.09
C VAL A 175 6.80 9.92 4.56
N LEU A 176 6.61 8.92 3.70
CA LEU A 176 5.90 7.69 4.08
C LEU A 176 6.62 6.91 5.19
N ALA A 177 7.96 6.88 5.18
CA ALA A 177 8.75 6.28 6.25
C ALA A 177 8.58 7.05 7.57
N ALA A 178 8.68 8.37 7.53
CA ALA A 178 8.48 9.23 8.71
C ALA A 178 7.06 9.08 9.28
N GLU A 179 6.02 9.05 8.45
CA GLU A 179 4.64 8.82 8.91
C GLU A 179 4.47 7.46 9.57
N ARG A 180 5.05 6.40 9.01
CA ARG A 180 5.02 5.06 9.61
C ARG A 180 5.72 5.06 10.98
N ASP A 181 6.89 5.66 11.04
CA ASP A 181 7.69 5.79 12.26
C ASP A 181 6.96 6.56 13.35
N THR A 182 6.31 7.67 13.00
CA THR A 182 5.50 8.46 13.91
C THR A 182 4.29 7.66 14.42
N LYS A 183 3.58 6.94 13.53
CA LYS A 183 2.47 6.06 13.94
C LYS A 183 2.94 4.96 14.90
N ALA A 184 4.07 4.32 14.60
CA ALA A 184 4.65 3.28 15.46
C ALA A 184 5.07 3.84 16.84
N LEU A 185 5.65 5.04 16.87
CA LEU A 185 5.99 5.72 18.13
C LEU A 185 4.76 6.01 18.98
N PHE A 186 3.69 6.58 18.38
CA PHE A 186 2.46 6.86 19.11
C PHE A 186 1.72 5.59 19.52
N ALA A 187 1.76 4.54 18.70
CA ALA A 187 1.24 3.22 19.07
C ALA A 187 1.98 2.65 20.29
N ALA A 188 3.31 2.67 20.29
CA ALA A 188 4.10 2.22 21.44
C ALA A 188 3.81 3.06 22.70
N HIS A 189 3.74 4.38 22.56
CA HIS A 189 3.38 5.26 23.67
C HIS A 189 1.99 4.92 24.24
N PHE A 190 0.98 4.77 23.38
CA PHE A 190 -0.39 4.45 23.76
C PHE A 190 -0.49 3.09 24.49
N MET A 191 0.28 2.10 24.06
CA MET A 191 0.22 0.75 24.63
C MET A 191 0.91 0.58 25.99
N ARG A 192 1.70 1.56 26.46
CA ARG A 192 2.39 1.46 27.77
C ARG A 192 1.42 1.31 28.93
N GLU A 193 0.30 2.01 28.88
CA GLU A 193 -0.74 1.98 29.92
C GLU A 193 -1.76 0.84 29.70
N ARG A 194 -1.43 -0.09 28.82
CA ARG A 194 -2.29 -1.21 28.38
C ARG A 194 -1.53 -2.54 28.40
N ILE A 195 -0.37 -2.59 29.05
CA ILE A 195 0.35 -3.85 29.28
C ILE A 195 -0.49 -4.73 30.20
N GLY A 196 -0.68 -5.99 29.81
CA GLY A 196 -1.59 -6.95 30.43
C GLY A 196 -3.00 -6.97 29.81
N ASP A 197 -3.36 -5.98 29.01
CA ASP A 197 -4.67 -5.97 28.33
C ASP A 197 -4.68 -6.93 27.15
N ARG A 198 -5.89 -7.46 26.89
CA ARG A 198 -6.15 -8.38 25.78
C ARG A 198 -6.86 -7.68 24.63
N PHE A 199 -6.43 -7.99 23.43
CA PHE A 199 -6.92 -7.39 22.21
C PHE A 199 -7.27 -8.47 21.19
N GLU A 200 -8.40 -8.28 20.52
CA GLU A 200 -8.68 -9.01 19.28
C GLU A 200 -7.91 -8.37 18.13
N GLY A 201 -7.19 -9.21 17.40
CA GLY A 201 -6.39 -8.81 16.26
C GLY A 201 -6.52 -9.77 15.10
N MET A 202 -5.87 -9.40 14.01
CA MET A 202 -5.71 -10.24 12.84
C MET A 202 -4.22 -10.39 12.53
N VAL A 203 -3.77 -11.60 12.24
CA VAL A 203 -2.40 -11.84 11.76
C VAL A 203 -2.23 -11.11 10.44
N SER A 204 -1.40 -10.06 10.41
CA SER A 204 -1.20 -9.22 9.25
C SER A 204 -0.02 -9.67 8.40
N GLY A 205 0.95 -10.37 8.97
CA GLY A 205 2.13 -10.87 8.26
C GLY A 205 2.94 -11.83 9.10
N ILE A 206 3.76 -12.65 8.46
CA ILE A 206 4.68 -13.57 9.11
C ILE A 206 6.06 -13.35 8.50
N ALA A 207 7.07 -13.24 9.36
CA ALA A 207 8.46 -13.13 8.97
C ALA A 207 9.33 -13.93 9.94
N GLN A 208 10.60 -14.12 9.61
CA GLN A 208 11.55 -14.83 10.46
C GLN A 208 11.66 -14.25 11.88
N SER A 209 11.38 -12.95 12.05
CA SER A 209 11.36 -12.30 13.37
C SER A 209 10.15 -12.65 14.23
N GLY A 210 9.04 -13.11 13.62
CA GLY A 210 7.79 -13.37 14.31
C GLY A 210 6.54 -13.11 13.48
N ILE A 211 5.41 -13.07 14.18
CA ILE A 211 4.06 -12.95 13.62
C ILE A 211 3.55 -11.54 13.93
N PHE A 212 3.26 -10.77 12.88
CA PHE A 212 2.68 -9.44 13.02
C PHE A 212 1.17 -9.54 13.21
N VAL A 213 0.65 -8.77 14.16
CA VAL A 213 -0.78 -8.74 14.51
C VAL A 213 -1.25 -7.30 14.45
N ALA A 214 -2.27 -7.06 13.63
CA ALA A 214 -2.94 -5.77 13.51
C ALA A 214 -4.19 -5.75 14.40
N ILE A 215 -4.27 -4.78 15.29
CA ILE A 215 -5.41 -4.55 16.21
C ILE A 215 -6.29 -3.44 15.62
N GLU A 216 -7.53 -3.76 15.24
CA GLU A 216 -8.42 -2.76 14.61
C GLU A 216 -8.82 -1.62 15.55
N ARG A 217 -8.84 -1.88 16.86
CA ARG A 217 -9.14 -0.87 17.88
C ARG A 217 -8.19 -1.14 19.05
N PRO A 218 -7.10 -0.37 19.19
CA PRO A 218 -6.97 1.06 18.86
C PRO A 218 -6.16 1.41 17.59
N TYR A 219 -6.13 0.55 16.56
CA TYR A 219 -5.27 0.72 15.35
C TYR A 219 -3.77 0.62 15.67
N VAL A 220 -3.40 -0.44 16.39
CA VAL A 220 -2.01 -0.73 16.78
C VAL A 220 -1.56 -2.00 16.07
N ASP A 221 -0.40 -1.91 15.42
CA ASP A 221 0.31 -3.07 14.92
C ASP A 221 1.37 -3.47 15.95
N GLY A 222 1.43 -4.75 16.28
CA GLY A 222 2.46 -5.32 17.13
C GLY A 222 2.91 -6.68 16.63
N MET A 223 3.79 -7.34 17.39
CA MET A 223 4.40 -8.59 16.96
C MET A 223 4.48 -9.60 18.10
N ILE A 224 4.17 -10.86 17.77
CA ILE A 224 4.48 -12.02 18.58
C ILE A 224 5.84 -12.55 18.11
N ARG A 225 6.87 -12.46 18.95
CA ARG A 225 8.20 -13.01 18.64
C ARG A 225 8.11 -14.53 18.48
N LEU A 226 8.81 -15.09 17.50
CA LEU A 226 8.82 -16.54 17.25
C LEU A 226 9.26 -17.32 18.50
N ASN A 227 10.38 -16.90 19.11
CA ASN A 227 10.88 -17.52 20.34
C ASN A 227 9.90 -17.44 21.51
N THR A 228 9.09 -16.37 21.58
CA THR A 228 8.03 -16.25 22.59
C THR A 228 6.95 -17.30 22.33
N LEU A 229 6.47 -17.42 21.07
CA LEU A 229 5.49 -18.43 20.71
C LEU A 229 5.98 -19.87 20.99
N GLU A 230 7.23 -20.17 20.62
CA GLU A 230 7.85 -21.49 20.86
C GLU A 230 7.93 -21.84 22.34
N ARG A 231 8.29 -20.87 23.18
CA ARG A 231 8.34 -21.03 24.63
C ARG A 231 6.95 -21.28 25.22
N GLU A 232 5.96 -20.46 24.86
CA GLU A 232 4.60 -20.57 25.41
C GLU A 232 3.91 -21.89 25.00
N ARG A 233 4.20 -22.41 23.81
CA ARG A 233 3.63 -23.66 23.30
C ARG A 233 4.51 -24.89 23.55
N ALA A 234 5.71 -24.69 24.10
CA ALA A 234 6.74 -25.71 24.30
C ALA A 234 6.96 -26.60 23.05
N GLU A 235 7.07 -25.97 21.88
CA GLU A 235 7.35 -26.63 20.60
C GLU A 235 8.05 -25.69 19.61
N SER A 236 8.73 -26.25 18.60
CA SER A 236 9.35 -25.47 17.53
C SER A 236 8.37 -25.16 16.41
N PHE A 237 8.54 -23.98 15.81
CA PHE A 237 7.69 -23.49 14.72
C PHE A 237 8.49 -23.32 13.43
N GLU A 238 7.88 -23.72 12.32
CA GLU A 238 8.44 -23.57 10.98
C GLU A 238 7.60 -22.58 10.18
N ILE A 239 8.27 -21.56 9.64
CA ILE A 239 7.65 -20.57 8.76
C ILE A 239 7.79 -21.08 7.33
N GLU A 240 6.69 -21.17 6.61
CA GLU A 240 6.72 -21.55 5.20
C GLU A 240 7.30 -20.43 4.34
N ASP A 241 7.96 -20.81 3.24
CA ASP A 241 8.61 -19.87 2.30
C ASP A 241 7.63 -18.86 1.67
N ASN A 242 6.33 -19.14 1.72
CA ASN A 242 5.29 -18.21 1.29
C ASN A 242 5.13 -17.00 2.23
N GLY A 243 5.67 -17.03 3.45
CA GLY A 243 5.56 -15.97 4.46
C GLY A 243 4.13 -15.73 4.95
N VAL A 244 3.25 -16.72 4.77
CA VAL A 244 1.81 -16.63 5.00
C VAL A 244 1.34 -17.59 6.08
N ARG A 245 2.12 -18.63 6.37
CA ARG A 245 1.79 -19.65 7.37
C ARG A 245 3.01 -20.00 8.22
N VAL A 246 2.77 -20.19 9.52
CA VAL A 246 3.72 -20.74 10.49
C VAL A 246 3.08 -21.94 11.17
N VAL A 247 3.81 -23.06 11.28
CA VAL A 247 3.28 -24.35 11.73
C VAL A 247 4.16 -24.95 12.83
N GLY A 248 3.55 -25.40 13.92
CA GLY A 248 4.21 -26.11 15.01
C GLY A 248 4.53 -27.54 14.59
N ARG A 249 5.79 -27.95 14.73
CA ARG A 249 6.29 -29.25 14.22
C ARG A 249 5.66 -30.45 14.92
N ARG A 250 5.21 -30.30 16.17
CA ARG A 250 4.69 -31.40 16.98
C ARG A 250 3.18 -31.42 17.03
N SER A 251 2.55 -30.28 17.29
CA SER A 251 1.09 -30.18 17.46
C SER A 251 0.33 -30.05 16.13
N GLY A 252 1.01 -29.63 15.06
CA GLY A 252 0.36 -29.20 13.82
C GLY A 252 -0.40 -27.87 13.96
N PHE A 253 -0.28 -27.17 15.09
CA PHE A 253 -0.88 -25.86 15.30
C PHE A 253 -0.34 -24.88 14.26
N ALA A 254 -1.22 -24.20 13.55
CA ALA A 254 -0.83 -23.26 12.51
C ALA A 254 -1.48 -21.89 12.71
N LEU A 255 -0.70 -20.84 12.43
CA LEU A 255 -1.20 -19.49 12.26
C LEU A 255 -0.97 -19.06 10.81
N CYS A 256 -2.03 -18.57 10.19
CA CYS A 256 -2.03 -18.05 8.84
C CYS A 256 -2.29 -16.54 8.85
N VAL A 257 -1.76 -15.82 7.85
CA VAL A 257 -2.16 -14.43 7.60
C VAL A 257 -3.67 -14.36 7.40
N GLY A 258 -4.30 -13.45 8.13
CA GLY A 258 -5.74 -13.28 8.19
C GLY A 258 -6.45 -14.09 9.27
N ASP A 259 -5.74 -14.94 10.02
CA ASP A 259 -6.33 -15.55 11.22
C ASP A 259 -6.65 -14.48 12.25
N ARG A 260 -7.84 -14.58 12.85
CA ARG A 260 -8.21 -13.77 13.99
C ARG A 260 -7.62 -14.39 15.25
N VAL A 261 -7.03 -13.57 16.09
CA VAL A 261 -6.32 -13.98 17.30
C VAL A 261 -6.70 -13.08 18.46
N VAL A 262 -6.67 -13.63 19.67
CA VAL A 262 -6.63 -12.87 20.90
C VAL A 262 -5.19 -12.83 21.35
N VAL A 263 -4.68 -11.62 21.57
CA VAL A 263 -3.32 -11.38 22.04
C VAL A 263 -3.33 -10.54 23.30
N GLU A 264 -2.31 -10.72 24.14
CA GLU A 264 -2.09 -9.91 25.33
C GLU A 264 -0.83 -9.06 25.14
N ALA A 265 -0.92 -7.77 25.46
CA ALA A 265 0.20 -6.85 25.37
C ALA A 265 1.19 -7.12 26.52
N ILE A 266 2.43 -7.51 26.19
CA ILE A 266 3.43 -7.88 27.20
C ILE A 266 4.55 -6.86 27.32
N ASP A 267 4.83 -6.10 26.27
CA ASP A 267 5.86 -5.07 26.27
C ASP A 267 5.53 -3.97 25.26
N SER A 268 6.01 -2.76 25.54
CA SER A 268 5.92 -1.62 24.64
C SER A 268 7.16 -0.73 24.77
N ASP A 269 8.00 -0.76 23.75
CA ASP A 269 9.30 -0.06 23.71
C ASP A 269 9.21 1.17 22.79
N LEU A 270 9.39 2.36 23.39
CA LEU A 270 9.35 3.64 22.66
C LEU A 270 10.61 3.88 21.83
N GLN A 271 11.77 3.42 22.28
CA GLN A 271 13.04 3.58 21.57
C GLN A 271 13.02 2.73 20.30
N ARG A 272 12.55 1.48 20.42
CA ARG A 272 12.39 0.57 19.29
C ARG A 272 11.12 0.79 18.50
N ARG A 273 10.15 1.56 19.05
CA ARG A 273 8.82 1.82 18.47
C ARG A 273 8.06 0.52 18.18
N ARG A 274 8.09 -0.40 19.15
CA ARG A 274 7.53 -1.75 19.00
C ARG A 274 6.59 -2.07 20.15
N VAL A 275 5.49 -2.73 19.80
CA VAL A 275 4.56 -3.34 20.74
C VAL A 275 4.70 -4.85 20.60
N GLU A 276 4.89 -5.53 21.70
CA GLU A 276 5.01 -6.98 21.74
C GLU A 276 3.80 -7.64 22.35
N PHE A 277 3.43 -8.75 21.74
CA PHE A 277 2.28 -9.52 22.08
C PHE A 277 2.67 -10.96 22.42
N VAL A 278 1.85 -11.59 23.26
CA VAL A 278 1.79 -13.04 23.40
C VAL A 278 0.46 -13.55 22.85
N LEU A 279 0.48 -14.74 22.23
CA LEU A 279 -0.73 -15.39 21.73
C LEU A 279 -1.53 -15.98 22.89
N ILE A 280 -2.78 -15.56 23.07
CA ILE A 280 -3.70 -16.17 24.03
C ILE A 280 -4.50 -17.28 23.36
N SER A 281 -5.15 -16.98 22.23
CA SER A 281 -5.91 -17.96 21.47
C SER A 281 -6.07 -17.56 20.00
N ARG A 282 -6.32 -18.55 19.15
CA ARG A 282 -6.81 -18.32 17.78
C ARG A 282 -8.34 -18.35 17.83
N LEU A 283 -8.99 -17.33 17.30
CA LEU A 283 -10.44 -17.31 17.14
C LEU A 283 -10.77 -18.16 15.91
N GLU A 284 -11.60 -19.18 16.08
CA GLU A 284 -12.09 -19.96 14.94
C GLU A 284 -12.94 -19.06 14.04
N ALA A 285 -12.80 -19.24 12.71
CA ALA A 285 -13.68 -18.58 11.78
C ALA A 285 -15.10 -19.08 12.05
N ALA A 286 -16.04 -18.17 12.30
CA ALA A 286 -17.46 -18.51 12.30
C ALA A 286 -17.78 -19.13 10.93
N THR A 287 -18.03 -20.45 10.93
CA THR A 287 -18.47 -21.25 9.79
C THR A 287 -19.73 -20.68 9.16
#